data_AF-A0A931YEL8-F1
#
_entry.id   AF-A0A931YEL8-F1
#
_cell.length_a   1.000
_cell.length_b   1.000
_cell.length_c   1.000
_cell.angle_alpha   90.00
_cell.angle_beta   90.00
_cell.angle_gamma   90.00
#
_symmetry.space_group_name_H-M   'P 1'
#
loop_
_entity.id
_entity.type
_entity.pdbx_description
1 polymer ?
#
loop_
_entity_poly.entity_id
_entity_poly.type
_entity_poly.pdbx_seq_one_letter_code
_entity_poly.pdbx_strand_id
1 'polypeptide(L)' 'AIHVETAVRTVDKTGVEMEALTAAAGAGLAIYDMVKAIDRGLVLTNLCLVEKSGGRSGHWVRRGARPRAAAKP' A
#
# COMPACT_ATOMS: atom_id res chain seq x y z
N ALA A 1 -2.42 -11.91 -11.65
CA ALA A 1 -1.89 -11.31 -10.41
C ALA A 1 -2.66 -10.04 -10.11
N ILE A 2 -3.00 -9.77 -8.86
CA ILE A 2 -3.71 -8.56 -8.43
C ILE A 2 -2.71 -7.63 -7.75
N HIS A 3 -2.70 -6.35 -8.13
CA HIS A 3 -1.86 -5.32 -7.51
C HIS A 3 -2.73 -4.40 -6.67
N VAL A 4 -2.31 -4.16 -5.43
CA VAL A 4 -3.00 -3.27 -4.49
C VAL A 4 -2.07 -2.11 -4.15
N GLU A 5 -2.53 -0.89 -4.40
CA GLU A 5 -1.84 0.33 -4.01
C GLU A 5 -2.78 1.21 -3.18
N THR A 6 -2.27 1.74 -2.08
CA THR A 6 -3.01 2.60 -1.15
C THR A 6 -2.23 3.88 -0.90
N ALA A 7 -2.95 4.98 -0.73
CA ALA A 7 -2.37 6.28 -0.38
C ALA A 7 -3.18 6.90 0.76
N VAL A 8 -2.48 7.33 1.80
CA VAL A 8 -3.07 8.01 2.96
C VAL A 8 -2.39 9.37 3.10
N ARG A 9 -3.19 10.40 3.40
CA ARG A 9 -2.74 11.76 3.66
C ARG A 9 -3.37 12.24 4.96
N THR A 10 -2.56 12.86 5.81
CA THR A 10 -3.03 13.56 7.02
C THR A 10 -2.22 14.83 7.26
N VAL A 11 -2.68 15.64 8.21
CA VAL A 11 -1.94 16.76 8.79
C VAL A 11 -1.76 16.46 10.27
N ASP A 12 -0.63 15.86 10.63
CA ASP A 12 -0.33 15.45 12.02
C ASP A 12 1.19 15.47 12.31
N LYS A 13 1.57 15.22 13.56
CA LYS A 13 2.96 15.17 14.04
C LYS A 13 3.68 13.88 13.66
N THR A 14 2.95 12.83 13.32
CA THR A 14 3.48 11.53 12.89
C THR A 14 3.16 11.26 11.42
N GLY A 15 3.98 10.42 10.79
CA GLY A 15 3.67 9.94 9.44
C GLY A 15 2.55 8.90 9.44
N VAL A 16 2.01 8.62 8.25
CA VAL A 16 0.89 7.68 8.03
C VAL A 16 1.29 6.41 7.27
N GLU A 17 2.53 5.96 7.45
CA GLU A 17 3.03 4.75 6.79
C GLU A 17 2.22 3.52 7.18
N MET A 18 1.81 3.43 8.45
CA MET A 18 1.10 2.27 8.98
C MET A 18 -0.34 2.22 8.48
N GLU A 19 -0.98 3.35 8.30
CA GLU A 19 -2.34 3.47 7.77
C GLU A 19 -2.36 3.02 6.31
N ALA A 20 -1.37 3.44 5.52
CA ALA A 20 -1.24 3.00 4.14
C ALA A 20 -0.97 1.48 4.05
N LEU A 21 -0.01 0.97 4.83
CA LEU A 21 0.31 -0.47 4.85
C LEU A 21 -0.85 -1.33 5.35
N THR A 22 -1.55 -0.87 6.39
CA THR A 22 -2.71 -1.59 6.94
C THR A 22 -3.86 -1.59 5.96
N ALA A 23 -4.13 -0.47 5.26
CA ALA A 23 -5.15 -0.43 4.22
C ALA A 23 -4.84 -1.41 3.07
N ALA A 24 -3.57 -1.49 2.63
CA ALA A 24 -3.16 -2.42 1.59
C ALA A 24 -3.28 -3.89 2.04
N ALA A 25 -2.84 -4.19 3.27
CA ALA A 25 -2.99 -5.51 3.87
C ALA A 25 -4.46 -5.92 4.00
N GLY A 26 -5.31 -5.01 4.51
CA GLY A 26 -6.75 -5.24 4.65
C GLY A 26 -7.43 -5.50 3.31
N ALA A 27 -7.11 -4.73 2.27
CA ALA A 27 -7.62 -4.96 0.92
C ALA A 27 -7.15 -6.32 0.36
N GLY A 28 -5.88 -6.69 0.56
CA GLY A 28 -5.36 -7.99 0.16
C GLY A 28 -6.05 -9.16 0.87
N LEU A 29 -6.30 -9.02 2.18
CA LEU A 29 -6.99 -10.02 2.98
C LEU A 29 -8.47 -10.15 2.58
N ALA A 30 -9.13 -9.03 2.26
CA ALA A 30 -10.50 -9.05 1.74
C ALA A 30 -10.58 -9.79 0.39
N ILE A 31 -9.62 -9.56 -0.51
CA ILE A 31 -9.53 -10.30 -1.78
C ILE A 31 -9.32 -11.79 -1.51
N TYR A 32 -8.40 -12.14 -0.61
CA TYR A 32 -8.18 -13.53 -0.22
C TYR A 32 -9.48 -14.16 0.29
N ASP A 33 -10.22 -13.45 1.15
CA ASP A 33 -11.49 -13.92 1.70
C ASP A 33 -12.53 -14.25 0.61
N MET A 34 -12.61 -13.44 -0.44
CA MET A 34 -13.54 -13.65 -1.55
C MET A 34 -13.21 -14.89 -2.41
N VAL A 35 -11.94 -15.29 -2.49
CA VAL A 35 -11.48 -16.31 -3.45
C VAL A 35 -10.94 -17.59 -2.80
N LYS A 36 -10.77 -17.59 -1.46
CA LYS A 36 -10.22 -18.74 -0.69
C LYS A 36 -10.97 -20.06 -0.87
N ALA A 37 -12.23 -20.02 -1.32
CA ALA A 37 -13.02 -21.22 -1.60
C ALA A 37 -12.60 -21.89 -2.93
N ILE A 38 -12.02 -21.12 -3.86
CA ILE A 38 -11.60 -21.57 -5.19
C ILE A 38 -10.13 -22.02 -5.14
N ASP A 39 -9.28 -21.21 -4.51
CA ASP A 39 -7.85 -21.50 -4.35
C ASP A 39 -7.38 -21.03 -2.97
N ARG A 40 -6.74 -21.94 -2.22
CA ARG A 40 -6.17 -21.68 -0.88
C ARG A 40 -4.67 -21.36 -0.94
N GLY A 41 -4.03 -21.52 -2.09
CA GLY A 41 -2.62 -21.26 -2.30
C GLY A 41 -2.29 -19.79 -2.57
N LEU A 42 -3.27 -18.88 -2.49
CA LEU A 42 -3.02 -17.46 -2.69
C LEU A 42 -2.04 -16.92 -1.64
N VAL A 43 -1.08 -16.13 -2.11
CA VAL A 43 -0.08 -15.50 -1.24
C VAL A 43 -0.15 -13.99 -1.43
N LEU A 44 -0.31 -13.27 -0.32
CA LEU A 44 -0.06 -11.84 -0.27
C LEU A 44 1.46 -11.65 -0.28
N THR A 45 1.98 -11.01 -1.32
CA THR A 45 3.42 -10.76 -1.49
C THR A 45 3.68 -9.26 -1.60
N ASN A 46 4.91 -8.84 -1.32
CA ASN A 46 5.39 -7.48 -1.59
C ASN A 46 4.60 -6.35 -0.88
N LEU A 47 4.03 -6.61 0.31
CA LEU A 47 3.45 -5.55 1.14
C LEU A 47 4.57 -4.61 1.62
N CYS A 48 4.64 -3.42 1.03
CA CYS A 48 5.74 -2.51 1.28
C CYS A 48 5.37 -1.05 1.00
N LEU A 49 6.05 -0.12 1.69
CA LEU A 49 5.87 1.31 1.47
C LEU A 49 6.53 1.73 0.15
N VAL A 50 5.81 2.42 -0.74
CA VAL A 50 6.34 2.85 -2.05
C VAL A 50 6.88 4.28 -2.04
N GLU A 51 6.20 5.17 -1.31
CA GLU A 51 6.52 6.59 -1.20
C GLU A 51 6.02 7.11 0.14
N LYS A 52 6.75 8.06 0.71
CA LYS A 52 6.31 8.87 1.84
C LYS A 52 6.80 10.29 1.66
N SER A 53 5.94 11.27 1.92
CA SER A 53 6.30 12.69 1.94
C SER A 53 5.97 13.31 3.29
N GLY A 54 6.86 14.16 3.82
CA GLY A 54 6.61 14.98 5.00
C GLY A 54 7.25 14.46 6.29
N GLY A 55 7.13 15.25 7.35
CA GLY A 55 7.85 15.03 8.61
C GLY A 55 9.35 15.29 8.49
N ARG A 56 10.08 15.03 9.59
CA ARG A 56 11.54 15.26 9.67
C ARG A 56 12.34 14.46 8.64
N SER A 57 11.84 13.29 8.24
CA SER A 57 12.49 12.40 7.26
C SER A 57 12.42 12.92 5.82
N GLY A 58 11.61 13.96 5.54
CA GLY A 58 11.46 14.51 4.19
C GLY A 58 10.73 13.57 3.23
N HIS A 59 11.03 13.69 1.94
CA HIS A 59 10.49 12.85 0.88
C HIS A 59 11.35 11.60 0.70
N TRP A 60 10.70 10.44 0.69
CA TRP A 60 11.32 9.15 0.51
C TRP A 60 10.55 8.35 -0.54
N VAL A 61 11.29 7.73 -1.46
CA VAL A 61 10.74 6.85 -2.50
C VAL A 61 11.52 5.55 -2.49
N ARG A 62 10.82 4.42 -2.52
CA ARG A 62 11.45 3.11 -2.64
C ARG A 62 12.20 3.01 -3.97
N ARG A 63 13.49 2.66 -3.90
CA ARG A 63 14.29 2.40 -5.11
C ARG A 63 13.65 1.27 -5.92
N GLY A 64 13.38 1.51 -7.19
CA GLY A 64 12.76 0.53 -8.09
C GLY A 64 11.24 0.40 -7.97
N ALA A 65 10.56 1.22 -7.15
CA ALA A 65 9.10 1.29 -7.22
C ALA A 65 8.67 1.89 -8.58
N ARG A 66 7.71 1.24 -9.24
CA ARG A 66 7.11 1.79 -10.45
C ARG A 66 6.36 3.08 -10.05
N PRO A 67 6.60 4.22 -10.72
CA PRO A 67 5.89 5.45 -10.40
C PRO A 67 4.39 5.22 -10.57
N ARG A 68 3.60 5.68 -9.58
CA ARG A 68 2.14 5.66 -9.67
C ARG A 68 1.74 6.37 -10.96
N ALA A 69 0.90 5.74 -11.78
CA ALA A 69 0.28 6.46 -12.89
C ALA A 69 -0.41 7.69 -12.29
N ALA A 70 -0.06 8.89 -12.75
CA ALA A 70 -0.55 10.13 -12.17
C ALA A 70 -2.08 10.03 -12.01
N ALA A 71 -2.56 10.11 -10.77
CA ALA A 71 -3.98 10.20 -10.53
C ALA A 71 -4.46 11.48 -11.23
N LYS A 72 -5.39 11.35 -12.18
CA LYS A 72 -6.06 12.51 -12.74
C LYS A 72 -6.73 13.28 -11.59
N PRO A 73 -6.73 14.62 -11.64
CA PRO A 73 -7.24 15.48 -10.57
C PRO A 73 -8.70 15.19 -10.22
#